data_AF-A0A9P1N548-F1
#
_entry.id   AF-A0A9P1N548-F1
#
_cell.length_a   1.000
_cell.length_b   1.000
_cell.length_c   1.000
_cell.angle_alpha   90.00
_cell.angle_beta   90.00
_cell.angle_gamma   90.00
#
_symmetry.space_group_name_H-M   'P 1'
#
loop_
_entity.id
_entity.type
_entity.pdbx_description
1 polymer ?
#
loop_
_entity_poly.entity_id
_entity_poly.type
_entity_poly.pdbx_seq_one_letter_code
_entity_poly.pdbx_strand_id
1 'polypeptide(L)'
;MLRLLLSLIFVIFISSVDSSRCKCVEKIVLLHNLDDFRIIASPEYPRPYCQSMDCIWKIVAPDNSSKAYFYADNLDLREDDQILFYDFPLSTENGNENDTHSHSCTSDEICRFASSNQYMTIRFKTSPGFIEKYGFQGIVSAKDKPVYALLSALQAYCLPLTVLFLILLGVFVSIICCKRNSINSPHISSRDEEKLESQIFLE
;
A
#
# COMPACT_ATOMS: atom_id res chain seq x y z
N MET A 1 -45.27 40.69 -4.76
CA MET A 1 -44.13 40.42 -3.84
C MET A 1 -43.73 38.95 -3.78
N LEU A 2 -44.64 37.99 -3.54
CA LEU A 2 -44.27 36.56 -3.41
C LEU A 2 -43.58 35.94 -4.64
N ARG A 3 -43.99 36.29 -5.86
CA ARG A 3 -43.34 35.82 -7.11
C ARG A 3 -41.91 36.36 -7.29
N LEU A 4 -41.66 37.60 -6.88
CA LEU A 4 -40.33 38.21 -6.91
C LEU A 4 -39.41 37.57 -5.86
N LEU A 5 -39.94 37.24 -4.68
CA LEU A 5 -39.21 36.55 -3.63
C LEU A 5 -38.82 35.12 -4.04
N LEU A 6 -39.76 34.35 -4.63
CA LEU A 6 -39.52 33.01 -5.16
C LEU A 6 -38.49 33.01 -6.31
N SER A 7 -38.57 34.01 -7.21
CA SER A 7 -37.58 34.23 -8.26
C SER A 7 -36.19 34.52 -7.70
N LEU A 8 -36.08 35.38 -6.68
CA LEU A 8 -34.80 35.71 -6.05
C LEU A 8 -34.20 34.49 -5.37
N ILE A 9 -35.01 33.73 -4.62
CA ILE A 9 -34.59 32.52 -3.93
C ILE A 9 -34.11 31.47 -4.94
N PHE A 10 -34.82 31.28 -6.06
CA PHE A 10 -34.43 30.34 -7.11
C PHE A 10 -33.12 30.74 -7.80
N VAL A 11 -32.92 32.02 -8.09
CA VAL A 11 -31.66 32.54 -8.68
C VAL A 11 -30.49 32.38 -7.70
N ILE A 12 -30.70 32.67 -6.41
CA ILE A 12 -29.69 32.47 -5.35
C ILE A 12 -29.36 30.98 -5.19
N PHE A 13 -30.37 30.10 -5.27
CA PHE A 13 -30.16 28.66 -5.22
C PHE A 13 -29.31 28.18 -6.40
N ILE A 14 -29.63 28.60 -7.63
CA ILE A 14 -28.88 28.23 -8.84
C ILE A 14 -27.42 28.71 -8.77
N SER A 15 -27.16 29.95 -8.36
CA SER A 15 -25.80 30.48 -8.26
C SER A 15 -24.97 29.79 -7.15
N SER A 16 -25.61 29.38 -6.05
CA SER A 16 -24.95 28.64 -4.98
C SER A 16 -24.59 27.20 -5.37
N VAL A 17 -25.41 26.53 -6.18
CA VAL A 17 -25.15 25.17 -6.67
C VAL A 17 -23.93 25.14 -7.59
N ASP A 18 -23.77 26.14 -8.46
CA ASP A 18 -22.66 26.18 -9.43
C ASP A 18 -21.29 26.38 -8.75
N SER A 19 -21.23 27.24 -7.73
CA SER A 19 -20.00 27.46 -6.95
C SER A 19 -19.58 26.22 -6.16
N SER A 20 -20.50 25.33 -5.78
CA SER A 20 -20.19 24.13 -5.00
C SER A 20 -19.54 23.01 -5.83
N ARG A 21 -19.88 22.90 -7.13
CA ARG A 21 -19.39 21.84 -8.02
C ARG A 21 -17.94 22.01 -8.43
N CYS A 22 -17.49 23.26 -8.50
CA CYS A 22 -16.12 23.61 -8.89
C CYS A 22 -15.16 23.78 -7.70
N LYS A 23 -15.58 23.40 -6.47
CA LYS A 23 -14.72 23.48 -5.29
C LYS A 23 -13.85 22.24 -5.17
N CYS A 24 -12.54 22.46 -5.17
CA CYS A 24 -11.56 21.49 -4.77
C CYS A 24 -11.48 21.45 -3.24
N VAL A 25 -11.84 20.32 -2.65
CA VAL A 25 -11.49 20.01 -1.26
C VAL A 25 -10.25 19.12 -1.33
N GLU A 26 -9.24 19.44 -0.51
CA GLU A 26 -8.07 18.57 -0.37
C GLU A 26 -8.51 17.18 0.08
N LYS A 27 -8.02 16.14 -0.60
CA LYS A 27 -8.36 14.75 -0.31
C LYS A 27 -7.13 13.97 0.09
N ILE A 28 -7.17 13.35 1.27
CA ILE A 28 -6.17 12.36 1.68
C ILE A 28 -6.66 10.99 1.26
N VAL A 29 -5.82 10.26 0.51
CA VAL A 29 -6.11 8.90 0.04
C VAL A 29 -5.14 7.94 0.73
N LEU A 30 -5.67 7.14 1.65
CA LEU A 30 -4.92 6.10 2.35
C LEU A 30 -5.06 4.78 1.60
N LEU A 31 -3.92 4.20 1.22
CA LEU A 31 -3.81 2.86 0.67
C LEU A 31 -3.29 1.99 1.82
N HIS A 32 -4.15 1.16 2.39
CA HIS A 32 -3.84 0.37 3.58
C HIS A 32 -3.02 -0.87 3.26
N ASN A 33 -3.17 -1.41 2.04
CA ASN A 33 -2.48 -2.61 1.58
C ASN A 33 -1.77 -2.39 0.24
N LEU A 34 -0.87 -3.31 -0.12
CA LEU A 34 -0.06 -3.28 -1.35
C LEU A 34 -0.84 -3.61 -2.62
N ASP A 35 -2.07 -4.08 -2.50
CA ASP A 35 -3.01 -4.32 -3.59
C ASP A 35 -4.15 -3.28 -3.60
N ASP A 36 -4.15 -2.35 -2.64
CA ASP A 36 -5.12 -1.27 -2.61
C ASP A 36 -4.92 -0.36 -3.82
N PHE A 37 -6.05 -0.04 -4.44
CA PHE A 37 -6.14 1.03 -5.42
C PHE A 37 -7.33 1.93 -5.13
N ARG A 38 -7.27 3.17 -5.60
CA ARG A 38 -8.38 4.12 -5.57
C ARG A 38 -8.46 4.84 -6.89
N ILE A 39 -9.67 5.18 -7.27
CA ILE A 39 -9.92 6.02 -8.44
C ILE A 39 -9.93 7.47 -7.98
N ILE A 40 -9.19 8.31 -8.69
CA ILE A 40 -9.27 9.77 -8.58
C ILE A 40 -9.66 10.34 -9.93
N ALA A 41 -10.38 11.45 -9.94
CA ALA A 41 -10.80 12.09 -11.17
C ALA A 41 -10.87 13.60 -10.97
N SER A 42 -10.75 14.34 -12.07
CA SER A 42 -11.05 15.78 -12.08
C SER A 42 -12.48 16.01 -11.56
N PRO A 43 -12.75 17.15 -10.89
CA PRO A 43 -14.11 17.51 -10.48
C PRO A 43 -15.10 17.36 -11.65
N GLU A 44 -16.28 16.83 -11.34
CA GLU A 44 -17.39 16.61 -12.27
C GLU A 44 -17.18 15.54 -13.37
N TYR A 45 -16.01 14.89 -13.48
CA TYR A 45 -15.79 13.83 -14.46
C TYR A 45 -16.92 12.77 -14.41
N PRO A 46 -17.49 12.33 -15.56
CA PRO A 46 -17.05 12.57 -16.93
C PRO A 46 -17.62 13.85 -17.59
N ARG A 47 -18.21 14.77 -16.82
CA ARG A 47 -18.56 16.11 -17.33
C ARG A 47 -17.31 17.00 -17.43
N PRO A 48 -17.37 18.09 -18.23
CA PRO A 48 -16.31 19.07 -18.26
C PRO A 48 -15.95 19.59 -16.87
N TYR A 49 -14.65 19.75 -16.65
CA TYR A 49 -14.13 20.31 -15.41
C TYR A 49 -14.32 21.85 -15.40
N CYS A 50 -13.98 22.51 -14.30
CA CYS A 50 -14.10 23.97 -14.18
C CYS A 50 -12.77 24.71 -14.41
N GLN A 51 -12.83 25.98 -14.79
CA GLN A 51 -11.65 26.84 -14.87
C GLN A 51 -11.13 27.26 -13.49
N SER A 52 -9.88 27.73 -13.43
CA SER A 52 -9.27 28.32 -12.22
C SER A 52 -9.28 27.41 -10.98
N MET A 53 -9.29 26.09 -11.15
CA MET A 53 -9.20 25.12 -10.07
C MET A 53 -7.77 24.85 -9.61
N ASP A 54 -7.67 24.46 -8.35
CA ASP A 54 -6.45 23.98 -7.72
C ASP A 54 -6.81 22.81 -6.79
N CYS A 55 -6.73 21.60 -7.34
CA CYS A 55 -7.20 20.38 -6.68
C CYS A 55 -6.02 19.54 -6.21
N ILE A 56 -5.99 19.18 -4.92
CA ILE A 56 -4.89 18.44 -4.31
C ILE A 56 -5.38 17.09 -3.76
N TRP A 57 -4.66 16.03 -4.12
CA TRP A 57 -4.78 14.71 -3.52
C TRP A 57 -3.45 14.32 -2.87
N LYS A 58 -3.49 13.98 -1.59
CA LYS A 58 -2.35 13.47 -0.82
C LYS A 58 -2.50 11.96 -0.68
N ILE A 59 -1.66 11.21 -1.38
CA ILE A 59 -1.66 9.75 -1.38
C ILE A 59 -0.65 9.25 -0.35
N VAL A 60 -1.07 8.29 0.46
CA VAL A 60 -0.22 7.63 1.47
C VAL A 60 -0.31 6.12 1.25
N ALA A 61 0.81 5.52 0.82
CA ALA A 61 1.02 4.08 0.74
C ALA A 61 1.20 3.47 2.15
N PRO A 62 1.09 2.14 2.30
CA PRO A 62 1.00 1.49 3.61
C PRO A 62 2.18 1.78 4.54
N ASP A 63 3.40 1.76 4.00
CA ASP A 63 4.64 1.91 4.77
C ASP A 63 5.80 2.46 3.94
N ASN A 64 6.94 2.69 4.60
CA ASN A 64 8.15 3.25 3.99
C ASN A 64 8.85 2.31 3.01
N SER A 65 8.45 1.05 2.99
CA SER A 65 8.93 0.02 2.09
C SER A 65 8.14 0.00 0.78
N SER A 66 7.02 0.73 0.74
CA SER A 66 6.11 0.86 -0.38
C SER A 66 6.33 2.13 -1.20
N LYS A 67 5.73 2.15 -2.40
CA LYS A 67 5.60 3.30 -3.30
C LYS A 67 4.14 3.46 -3.71
N ALA A 68 3.73 4.70 -3.94
CA ALA A 68 2.48 5.03 -4.60
C ALA A 68 2.72 5.16 -6.12
N TYR A 69 1.72 4.77 -6.89
CA TYR A 69 1.71 4.84 -8.35
C TYR A 69 0.43 5.53 -8.79
N PHE A 70 0.54 6.46 -9.74
CA PHE A 70 -0.57 7.02 -10.48
C PHE A 70 -0.51 6.55 -11.93
N TYR A 71 -1.67 6.22 -12.48
CA TYR A 71 -1.86 5.91 -13.89
C TYR A 71 -3.19 6.47 -14.37
N ALA A 72 -3.18 7.22 -15.46
CA ALA A 72 -4.36 7.61 -16.20
C ALA A 72 -4.05 7.49 -17.70
N ASP A 73 -5.05 7.08 -18.46
CA ASP A 73 -5.07 7.19 -19.90
C ASP A 73 -6.12 8.23 -20.32
N ASN A 74 -6.08 8.64 -21.58
CA ASN A 74 -7.09 9.52 -22.18
C ASN A 74 -7.28 10.85 -21.43
N LEU A 75 -6.19 11.55 -21.13
CA LEU A 75 -6.30 12.89 -20.54
C LEU A 75 -6.86 13.84 -21.60
N ASP A 76 -8.00 14.44 -21.28
CA ASP A 76 -8.59 15.48 -22.11
C ASP A 76 -8.51 16.81 -21.35
N LEU A 77 -7.35 17.46 -21.49
CA LEU A 77 -7.00 18.72 -20.83
C LEU A 77 -6.76 19.82 -21.87
N ARG A 78 -6.83 21.09 -21.45
CA ARG A 78 -6.31 22.20 -22.25
C ARG A 78 -4.79 22.26 -22.16
N GLU A 79 -4.16 22.94 -23.10
CA GLU A 79 -2.71 23.07 -23.20
C GLU A 79 -2.08 23.78 -21.98
N ASP A 80 -2.83 24.70 -21.37
CA ASP A 80 -2.45 25.49 -20.21
C ASP A 80 -2.92 24.90 -18.86
N ASP A 81 -3.49 23.69 -18.89
CA ASP A 81 -3.89 22.93 -17.70
C ASP A 81 -2.91 21.77 -17.47
N GLN A 82 -2.64 21.45 -16.20
CA GLN A 82 -1.61 20.47 -15.87
C GLN A 82 -1.90 19.68 -14.61
N ILE A 83 -1.45 18.42 -14.62
CA ILE A 83 -1.38 17.56 -13.44
C ILE A 83 0.07 17.54 -12.97
N LEU A 84 0.31 18.00 -11.75
CA LEU A 84 1.61 18.09 -11.12
C LEU A 84 1.76 16.98 -10.06
N PHE A 85 2.94 16.38 -10.00
CA PHE A 85 3.26 15.33 -9.04
C PHE A 85 4.42 15.75 -8.15
N TYR A 86 4.31 15.46 -6.86
CA TYR A 86 5.33 15.69 -5.85
C TYR A 86 5.60 14.40 -5.08
N ASP A 87 6.87 14.06 -4.88
CA ASP A 87 7.34 12.88 -4.14
C ASP A 87 7.37 13.06 -2.60
N PHE A 88 6.58 14.03 -2.13
CA PHE A 88 6.48 14.41 -0.72
C PHE A 88 5.09 15.01 -0.44
N PRO A 89 4.63 14.96 0.83
CA PRO A 89 3.39 15.61 1.21
C PRO A 89 3.59 17.13 1.21
N LEU A 90 2.78 17.87 0.44
CA LEU A 90 2.77 19.33 0.52
C LEU A 90 2.22 19.78 1.89
N SER A 91 2.91 20.71 2.54
CA SER A 91 2.62 21.16 3.90
C SER A 91 1.48 22.20 4.00
N THR A 92 1.13 22.85 2.89
CA THR A 92 0.14 23.94 2.85
C THR A 92 -0.97 23.62 1.85
N GLU A 93 -2.20 24.10 2.11
CA GLU A 93 -3.36 23.97 1.22
C GLU A 93 -3.11 24.47 -0.23
N ASN A 94 -2.08 25.31 -0.44
CA ASN A 94 -1.71 25.80 -1.77
C ASN A 94 -0.32 25.32 -2.25
N GLY A 95 0.43 24.56 -1.46
CA GLY A 95 1.89 24.45 -1.63
C GLY A 95 2.56 25.83 -1.72
N ASN A 96 3.89 25.92 -1.68
CA ASN A 96 4.51 27.13 -2.20
C ASN A 96 4.51 27.03 -3.73
N GLU A 97 4.22 28.11 -4.46
CA GLU A 97 4.44 28.11 -5.93
C GLU A 97 5.90 27.79 -6.30
N ASN A 98 6.80 27.97 -5.34
CA ASN A 98 8.23 27.67 -5.44
C ASN A 98 8.55 26.18 -5.21
N ASP A 99 7.59 25.35 -4.79
CA ASP A 99 7.83 23.92 -4.60
C ASP A 99 8.00 23.27 -5.98
N THR A 100 9.21 22.80 -6.28
CA THR A 100 9.52 22.13 -7.53
C THR A 100 8.79 20.79 -7.61
N HIS A 101 7.92 20.63 -8.60
CA HIS A 101 7.27 19.36 -8.87
C HIS A 101 8.28 18.30 -9.34
N SER A 102 8.04 17.04 -9.02
CA SER A 102 8.86 15.91 -9.48
C SER A 102 8.53 15.50 -10.92
N HIS A 103 7.27 15.68 -11.35
CA HIS A 103 6.80 15.35 -12.69
C HIS A 103 5.54 16.15 -13.01
N SER A 104 5.22 16.28 -14.30
CA SER A 104 3.98 16.88 -14.78
C SER A 104 3.45 16.12 -15.99
N CYS A 105 2.13 16.12 -16.13
CA CYS A 105 1.42 15.65 -17.31
C CYS A 105 0.53 16.77 -17.84
N THR A 106 0.44 16.89 -19.16
CA THR A 106 -0.49 17.78 -19.86
C THR A 106 -1.47 16.93 -20.66
N SER A 107 -2.00 17.41 -21.79
CA SER A 107 -2.87 16.66 -22.69
C SER A 107 -2.10 15.54 -23.43
N ASP A 108 -1.66 14.53 -22.69
CA ASP A 108 -0.98 13.32 -23.19
C ASP A 108 -1.93 12.11 -23.20
N GLU A 109 -1.70 11.15 -24.10
CA GLU A 109 -2.50 9.91 -24.14
C GLU A 109 -2.38 9.07 -22.86
N ILE A 110 -1.21 9.11 -22.20
CA ILE A 110 -0.92 8.35 -20.98
C ILE A 110 -0.14 9.23 -20.00
N CYS A 111 -0.66 9.35 -18.78
CA CYS A 111 0.04 9.96 -17.66
C CYS A 111 0.36 8.91 -16.60
N ARG A 112 1.62 8.85 -16.18
CA ARG A 112 2.07 7.91 -15.15
C ARG A 112 3.13 8.52 -14.25
N PHE A 113 3.03 8.24 -12.97
CA PHE A 113 4.03 8.67 -12.00
C PHE A 113 4.18 7.63 -10.90
N ALA A 114 5.40 7.46 -10.38
CA ALA A 114 5.70 6.57 -9.27
C ALA A 114 6.54 7.33 -8.26
N SER A 115 6.13 7.32 -6.99
CA SER A 115 6.89 7.97 -5.92
C SER A 115 8.17 7.19 -5.60
N SER A 116 9.10 7.84 -4.91
CA SER A 116 10.29 7.24 -4.31
C SER A 116 10.01 6.68 -2.93
N ASN A 117 9.02 7.24 -2.21
CA ASN A 117 8.63 6.82 -0.87
C ASN A 117 7.11 6.56 -0.77
N GLN A 118 6.60 6.45 0.46
CA GLN A 118 5.19 6.14 0.73
C GLN A 118 4.23 7.31 0.45
N TYR A 119 4.73 8.48 0.07
CA TYR A 119 3.94 9.69 -0.11
C TYR A 119 3.96 10.12 -1.58
N MET A 120 2.80 10.59 -2.06
CA MET A 120 2.69 11.26 -3.34
C MET A 120 1.64 12.36 -3.22
N THR A 121 1.96 13.56 -3.67
CA THR A 121 0.94 14.62 -3.84
C THR A 121 0.66 14.78 -5.33
N ILE A 122 -0.61 14.77 -5.69
CA ILE A 122 -1.11 15.04 -7.03
C ILE A 122 -1.86 16.36 -6.98
N ARG A 123 -1.51 17.31 -7.86
CA ARG A 123 -2.14 18.62 -7.93
C ARG A 123 -2.62 18.91 -9.35
N PHE A 124 -3.92 19.03 -9.54
CA PHE A 124 -4.50 19.43 -10.82
C PHE A 124 -4.78 20.94 -10.81
N LYS A 125 -4.07 21.69 -11.65
CA LYS A 125 -4.26 23.13 -11.81
C LYS A 125 -4.84 23.43 -13.19
N THR A 126 -5.87 24.27 -13.21
CA THR A 126 -6.48 24.74 -14.46
C THR A 126 -6.42 26.25 -14.55
N SER A 127 -6.14 26.77 -15.74
CA SER A 127 -6.09 28.20 -16.03
C SER A 127 -7.50 28.82 -16.15
N PRO A 128 -7.63 30.16 -16.11
CA PRO A 128 -8.89 30.83 -16.43
C PRO A 128 -9.33 30.58 -17.89
N GLY A 129 -10.56 30.94 -18.22
CA GLY A 129 -11.12 30.86 -19.57
C GLY A 129 -12.24 29.84 -19.74
N PHE A 130 -12.64 29.65 -21.00
CA PHE A 130 -13.70 28.70 -21.36
C PHE A 130 -13.19 27.26 -21.27
N ILE A 131 -14.02 26.35 -20.74
CA ILE A 131 -13.70 24.93 -20.66
C ILE A 131 -14.46 24.16 -21.74
N GLU A 132 -13.70 23.42 -22.54
CA GLU A 132 -14.21 22.55 -23.61
C GLU A 132 -13.69 21.10 -23.48
N LYS A 133 -13.18 20.76 -22.30
CA LYS A 133 -12.39 19.57 -22.02
C LYS A 133 -12.97 18.80 -20.84
N TYR A 134 -12.90 17.46 -20.89
CA TYR A 134 -13.60 16.56 -19.96
C TYR A 134 -12.75 16.13 -18.76
N GLY A 135 -11.45 16.39 -18.77
CA GLY A 135 -10.56 16.17 -17.63
C GLY A 135 -9.92 14.80 -17.67
N PHE A 136 -9.88 14.12 -16.52
CA PHE A 136 -9.25 12.81 -16.41
C PHE A 136 -9.92 11.94 -15.35
N GLN A 137 -9.76 10.63 -15.51
CA GLN A 137 -9.94 9.63 -14.47
C GLN A 137 -8.66 8.79 -14.41
N GLY A 138 -8.13 8.62 -13.20
CA GLY A 138 -6.91 7.86 -12.97
C GLY A 138 -7.04 6.91 -11.78
N ILE A 139 -6.09 5.99 -11.70
CA ILE A 139 -5.96 5.02 -10.63
C ILE A 139 -4.69 5.34 -9.85
N VAL A 140 -4.83 5.45 -8.54
CA VAL A 140 -3.71 5.41 -7.60
C VAL A 140 -3.61 4.04 -6.97
N SER A 141 -2.41 3.50 -6.81
CA SER A 141 -2.17 2.18 -6.20
C SER A 141 -0.86 2.14 -5.41
N ALA A 142 -0.75 1.20 -4.48
CA ALA A 142 0.48 0.96 -3.72
C ALA A 142 1.20 -0.28 -4.27
N LYS A 143 2.54 -0.33 -4.19
CA LYS A 143 3.34 -1.56 -4.40
C LYS A 143 4.64 -1.50 -3.59
N ASP A 144 5.20 -2.66 -3.29
CA ASP A 144 6.51 -2.76 -2.63
C ASP A 144 7.63 -2.20 -3.50
N LYS A 145 8.66 -1.65 -2.85
CA LYS A 145 9.95 -1.44 -3.52
C LYS A 145 10.56 -2.81 -3.81
N PRO A 146 11.14 -3.00 -5.00
CA PRO A 146 11.69 -4.30 -5.41
C PRO A 146 12.73 -4.85 -4.43
N VAL A 147 13.50 -3.98 -3.76
CA VAL A 147 14.47 -4.38 -2.74
C VAL A 147 13.80 -5.07 -1.54
N TYR A 148 12.68 -4.53 -1.03
CA TYR A 148 12.00 -5.12 0.12
C TYR A 148 11.21 -6.39 -0.25
N ALA A 149 10.67 -6.46 -1.47
CA ALA A 149 10.06 -7.68 -1.98
C ALA A 149 11.07 -8.86 -2.06
N LEU A 150 12.34 -8.59 -2.38
CA LEU A 150 13.39 -9.59 -2.37
C LEU A 150 13.80 -9.99 -0.96
N LEU A 151 13.94 -9.01 -0.04
CA LEU A 151 14.29 -9.28 1.35
C LEU A 151 13.20 -10.10 2.07
N SER A 152 11.92 -9.77 1.85
CA SER A 152 10.79 -10.51 2.42
C SER A 152 10.74 -11.94 1.88
N ALA A 153 10.98 -12.13 0.57
CA ALA A 153 11.09 -13.47 -0.02
C ALA A 153 12.23 -14.27 0.62
N LEU A 154 13.44 -13.69 0.73
CA LEU A 154 14.59 -14.35 1.36
C LEU A 154 14.29 -14.77 2.81
N GLN A 155 13.63 -13.90 3.58
CA GLN A 155 13.27 -14.20 4.96
C GLN A 155 12.20 -15.30 5.08
N ALA A 156 11.21 -15.30 4.19
CA ALA A 156 10.16 -16.31 4.13
C ALA A 156 10.70 -17.73 3.85
N TYR A 157 11.81 -17.85 3.11
CA TYR A 157 12.46 -19.15 2.84
C TYR A 157 13.57 -19.51 3.84
N CYS A 158 14.31 -18.53 4.37
CA CYS A 158 15.42 -18.80 5.29
C CYS A 158 14.93 -19.30 6.67
N LEU A 159 13.87 -18.71 7.22
CA LEU A 159 13.30 -19.12 8.50
C LEU A 159 12.83 -20.60 8.52
N PRO A 160 12.02 -21.11 7.58
CA PRO A 160 11.60 -22.51 7.60
C PRO A 160 12.78 -23.47 7.37
N LEU A 161 13.77 -23.10 6.55
CA LEU A 161 14.96 -23.92 6.34
C LEU A 161 15.82 -24.05 7.60
N THR A 162 16.00 -22.95 8.34
CA THR A 162 16.73 -22.97 9.62
C THR A 162 15.98 -23.77 10.68
N VAL A 163 14.65 -23.64 10.78
CA VAL A 163 13.82 -24.45 11.67
C VAL A 163 13.91 -25.94 11.32
N LEU A 164 13.82 -26.30 10.02
CA LEU A 164 13.97 -27.67 9.57
C LEU A 164 15.35 -28.24 9.93
N PHE A 165 16.41 -27.46 9.72
CA PHE A 165 17.76 -27.86 10.08
C PHE A 165 17.91 -28.12 11.60
N LEU A 166 17.35 -27.25 12.45
CA LEU A 166 17.37 -27.44 13.90
C LEU A 166 16.59 -28.69 14.33
N ILE A 167 15.46 -28.98 13.69
CA ILE A 167 14.69 -30.20 13.94
C ILE A 167 15.52 -31.43 13.55
N LEU A 168 16.16 -31.43 12.38
CA LEU A 168 17.01 -32.53 11.92
C LEU A 168 18.22 -32.74 12.86
N LEU A 169 18.86 -31.66 13.32
CA LEU A 169 19.92 -31.73 14.32
C LEU A 169 19.42 -32.32 15.64
N GLY A 170 18.26 -31.89 16.14
CA GLY A 170 17.67 -32.42 17.37
C GLY A 170 17.36 -33.92 17.28
N VAL A 171 16.81 -34.36 16.14
CA VAL A 171 16.58 -35.79 15.87
C VAL A 171 17.89 -36.56 15.82
N PHE A 172 18.91 -36.04 15.14
CA PHE A 172 20.22 -36.68 15.04
C PHE A 172 20.90 -36.83 16.41
N VAL A 173 20.90 -35.77 17.23
CA VAL A 173 21.42 -35.82 18.60
C VAL A 173 20.64 -36.83 19.45
N SER A 174 19.30 -36.87 19.32
CA SER A 174 18.46 -37.84 20.04
C SER A 174 18.78 -39.28 19.66
N ILE A 175 18.98 -39.56 18.37
CA ILE A 175 19.39 -40.90 17.88
C ILE A 175 20.76 -41.29 18.45
N ILE A 176 21.72 -40.37 18.46
CA ILE A 176 23.06 -40.63 19.02
C ILE A 176 22.97 -40.91 20.52
N CYS A 177 22.21 -40.11 21.27
CA CYS A 177 22.00 -40.31 22.72
C CYS A 177 21.30 -41.65 23.00
N CYS A 178 20.25 -42.01 22.25
CA CYS A 178 19.58 -43.31 22.36
C CYS A 178 20.53 -44.47 22.06
N LYS A 179 21.34 -44.37 21.00
CA LYS A 179 22.32 -45.39 20.64
C LYS A 179 23.39 -45.55 21.72
N ARG A 180 23.85 -44.45 22.33
CA ARG A 180 24.84 -44.48 23.42
C ARG A 180 24.27 -45.06 24.71
N ASN A 181 23.00 -44.82 25.03
CA ASN A 181 22.34 -45.40 26.20
C ASN A 181 22.08 -46.91 26.04
N SER A 182 21.76 -47.37 24.82
CA SER A 182 21.62 -48.80 24.52
C SER A 182 22.93 -49.59 24.66
N ILE A 183 24.09 -48.95 24.46
CA ILE A 183 25.42 -49.59 24.63
C ILE A 183 25.82 -49.66 26.12
N ASN A 184 25.31 -48.75 26.96
CA ASN A 184 25.63 -48.65 28.38
C ASN A 184 24.63 -49.35 29.31
N SER A 185 23.63 -50.06 28.79
CA SER A 185 22.73 -50.86 29.62
C SER A 185 23.52 -52.00 30.28
N PRO A 186 23.53 -52.11 31.63
CA PRO A 186 24.23 -53.19 32.30
C PRO A 186 23.57 -54.52 31.94
N HIS A 187 24.41 -55.51 31.62
CA HIS A 187 24.04 -56.91 31.50
C HIS A 187 23.44 -57.35 32.85
N ILE A 188 22.10 -57.36 32.97
CA ILE A 188 21.43 -58.08 34.06
C ILE A 188 21.65 -59.56 33.75
N SER A 189 22.71 -60.11 34.33
CA SER A 189 22.95 -61.54 34.40
C SER A 189 21.80 -62.17 35.19
N SER A 190 21.02 -63.01 34.51
CA SER A 190 20.08 -63.97 35.08
C SER A 190 20.79 -64.96 36.03
N ARG A 191 21.18 -64.50 37.22
CA ARG A 191 21.86 -65.33 38.24
C ARG A 191 21.33 -65.02 39.63
N ASP A 192 20.01 -65.09 39.80
CA ASP A 192 19.38 -65.09 41.13
C ASP A 192 18.24 -66.12 41.28
N GLU A 193 17.98 -66.99 40.28
CA GLU A 193 16.97 -68.08 40.39
C GLU A 193 17.56 -69.48 40.71
N GLU A 194 18.88 -69.61 40.90
CA GLU A 194 19.51 -70.91 41.20
C GLU A 194 20.32 -70.85 42.51
N LYS A 195 19.68 -70.43 43.61
CA LYS A 195 20.23 -70.62 44.95
C LYS A 195 19.17 -70.85 46.03
N LEU A 196 18.07 -71.51 45.64
CA LEU A 196 17.06 -72.03 46.55
C LEU A 196 16.74 -73.51 46.23
N GLU A 197 17.72 -74.28 45.75
CA GLU A 197 17.58 -75.72 45.46
C GLU A 197 18.77 -76.52 46.05
N SER A 198 19.50 -75.95 47.04
CA SER A 198 20.61 -76.66 47.71
C SER A 198 20.54 -76.64 49.24
N GLN A 199 19.34 -76.42 49.79
CA GLN A 199 19.07 -76.59 51.23
C GLN A 199 18.02 -77.67 51.55
N ILE A 200 17.68 -78.53 50.59
CA ILE A 200 16.84 -79.72 50.79
C ILE A 200 17.59 -80.95 50.30
N PHE A 201 18.62 -81.38 51.02
CA PHE A 201 18.82 -82.79 51.38
C PHE A 201 19.95 -82.87 52.41
N LEU A 202 19.56 -83.12 53.66
CA LEU A 202 20.43 -83.46 54.78
C LEU A 202 20.82 -84.94 54.68
N GLU A 203 22.12 -85.25 54.68
CA GLU A 203 22.76 -86.39 55.36
C GLU A 203 24.28 -86.37 55.16
#